data_AF-A0A7Y7RSX3-F1
#
_entry.id   AF-A0A7Y7RSX3-F1
#
_cell.length_a   1.000
_cell.length_b   1.000
_cell.length_c   1.000
_cell.angle_alpha   90.00
_cell.angle_beta   90.00
_cell.angle_gamma   90.00
#
_symmetry.space_group_name_H-M   'P 1'
#
loop_
_entity.id
_entity.type
_entity.pdbx_description
1 polymer ?
#
loop_
_entity_poly.entity_id
_entity_poly.type
_entity_poly.pdbx_seq_one_letter_code
_entity_poly.pdbx_strand_id
1 'polypeptide(L)'
;MAYLVVILAAFFSKSYFNSKLCRGEYGFFKTYFLYGGLGAFVIYASIMFLFGYSALKDDSGTGHFALLTTARLGLFCLAVYLSGIALAVYKIKMRSDFSPLMNLYVALILIAFVILLPTALLKAPVMCAVYAASVFVFYKFVWGGEFVVKKAAND
;
A
#
# COMPACT_ATOMS: atom_id res chain seq x y z
N MET A 1 -17.06 -9.43 4.01
CA MET A 1 -16.29 -8.46 4.81
C MET A 1 -14.94 -8.10 4.19
N ALA A 2 -14.05 -9.05 3.89
CA ALA A 2 -12.73 -8.76 3.30
C ALA A 2 -12.79 -7.94 1.98
N TYR A 3 -13.71 -8.27 1.06
CA TYR A 3 -13.85 -7.54 -0.20
C TYR A 3 -14.32 -6.08 -0.03
N LEU A 4 -15.07 -5.78 1.03
CA LEU A 4 -15.47 -4.41 1.35
C LEU A 4 -14.23 -3.57 1.71
N VAL A 5 -13.29 -4.14 2.47
CA VAL A 5 -12.00 -3.49 2.76
C VAL A 5 -11.21 -3.25 1.49
N VAL A 6 -11.19 -4.21 0.55
CA VAL A 6 -10.53 -4.06 -0.75
C VAL A 6 -11.14 -2.93 -1.59
N ILE A 7 -12.48 -2.84 -1.61
CA ILE A 7 -13.20 -1.77 -2.32
C ILE A 7 -12.93 -0.41 -1.67
N LEU A 8 -12.94 -0.33 -0.34
CA LEU A 8 -12.58 0.90 0.38
C LEU A 8 -11.13 1.30 0.10
N ALA A 9 -10.21 0.34 0.10
CA ALA A 9 -8.81 0.60 -0.27
C ALA A 9 -8.72 1.17 -1.70
N ALA A 10 -9.44 0.61 -2.66
CA ALA A 10 -9.53 1.16 -4.03
C ALA A 10 -10.08 2.59 -4.03
N PHE A 11 -11.15 2.86 -3.28
CA PHE A 11 -11.75 4.20 -3.21
C PHE A 11 -10.78 5.24 -2.62
N PHE A 12 -10.07 4.91 -1.54
CA PHE A 12 -9.11 5.82 -0.92
C PHE A 12 -7.79 5.92 -1.66
N SER A 13 -7.52 5.04 -2.62
CA SER A 13 -6.23 4.99 -3.34
C SER A 13 -5.90 6.31 -4.01
N LYS A 14 -6.85 6.95 -4.71
CA LYS A 14 -6.60 8.25 -5.34
C LYS A 14 -6.14 9.29 -4.31
N SER A 15 -6.85 9.43 -3.19
CA SER A 15 -6.47 10.39 -2.13
C SER A 15 -5.10 10.05 -1.53
N TYR A 16 -4.86 8.77 -1.25
CA TYR A 16 -3.60 8.29 -0.70
C TYR A 16 -2.40 8.58 -1.61
N PHE A 17 -2.45 8.19 -2.89
CA PHE A 17 -1.36 8.44 -3.84
C PHE A 17 -1.14 9.93 -4.15
N ASN A 18 -2.15 10.78 -3.94
CA ASN A 18 -2.03 12.24 -4.07
C ASN A 18 -1.68 12.95 -2.75
N SER A 19 -1.55 12.22 -1.64
CA SER A 19 -1.19 12.79 -0.34
C SER A 19 0.23 13.35 -0.33
N LYS A 20 0.51 14.25 0.62
CA LYS A 20 1.87 14.78 0.88
C LYS A 20 2.89 13.66 1.09
N LEU A 21 2.45 12.55 1.69
CA LEU A 21 3.29 11.38 1.93
C LEU A 21 3.75 10.73 0.63
N CYS A 22 2.83 10.36 -0.26
CA CYS A 22 3.15 9.72 -1.55
C CYS A 22 3.78 10.67 -2.58
N ARG A 23 3.69 11.99 -2.35
CA ARG A 23 4.46 13.01 -3.06
C ARG A 23 5.90 13.11 -2.55
N GLY A 24 6.22 12.42 -1.46
CA GLY A 24 7.51 12.43 -0.82
C GLY A 24 7.80 13.75 -0.14
N GLU A 25 6.83 14.61 0.16
CA GLU A 25 7.08 15.93 0.78
C GLU A 25 7.77 15.81 2.15
N TYR A 26 7.65 14.66 2.81
CA TYR A 26 8.43 14.32 3.99
C TYR A 26 9.82 13.77 3.57
N GLY A 27 10.89 14.23 4.22
CA GLY A 27 12.25 13.74 3.95
C GLY A 27 12.40 12.22 4.11
N PHE A 28 13.47 11.65 3.56
CA PHE A 28 13.68 10.19 3.46
C PHE A 28 13.45 9.46 4.78
N PHE A 29 14.06 9.92 5.87
CA PHE A 29 13.96 9.26 7.17
C PHE A 29 12.52 9.12 7.68
N LYS A 30 11.75 10.21 7.64
CA LYS A 30 10.34 10.21 8.05
C LYS A 30 9.51 9.31 7.13
N THR A 31 9.73 9.39 5.82
CA THR A 31 8.96 8.61 4.84
C THR A 31 9.21 7.12 4.96
N TYR A 32 10.48 6.69 5.07
CA TYR A 32 10.83 5.27 5.08
C TYR A 32 10.69 4.63 6.47
N PHE A 33 11.30 5.20 7.51
CA PHE A 33 11.30 4.58 8.83
C PHE A 33 10.01 4.82 9.60
N LEU A 34 9.55 6.08 9.66
CA LEU A 34 8.37 6.43 10.45
C LEU A 34 7.10 5.97 9.72
N TYR A 35 6.81 6.52 8.55
CA TYR A 35 5.58 6.18 7.84
C TYR A 35 5.66 4.78 7.22
N GLY A 36 6.77 4.42 6.56
CA GLY A 36 6.94 3.08 6.01
C GLY A 36 6.93 1.99 7.07
N GLY A 37 7.74 2.10 8.11
CA GLY A 37 7.86 1.09 9.17
C GLY A 37 6.67 1.06 10.14
N LEU A 38 6.38 2.17 10.82
CA LEU A 38 5.30 2.23 11.81
C LEU A 38 3.93 2.08 11.14
N GLY A 39 3.74 2.73 9.99
CA GLY A 39 2.49 2.62 9.22
C GLY A 39 2.21 1.19 8.75
N ALA A 40 3.24 0.48 8.28
CA ALA A 40 3.14 -0.94 7.92
C ALA A 40 2.66 -1.79 9.10
N PHE A 41 3.29 -1.62 10.27
CA PHE A 41 2.94 -2.35 11.48
C PHE A 41 1.50 -2.07 11.91
N VAL A 42 1.11 -0.79 11.95
CA VAL A 42 -0.25 -0.38 12.36
C VAL A 42 -1.31 -0.96 11.41
N ILE A 43 -1.08 -0.92 10.10
CA ILE A 43 -2.03 -1.47 9.11
C ILE A 43 -2.20 -2.98 9.32
N TYR A 44 -1.09 -3.72 9.41
CA TYR A 44 -1.14 -5.17 9.55
C TYR A 44 -1.78 -5.59 10.88
N ALA A 45 -1.37 -4.96 11.99
CA ALA A 45 -1.93 -5.20 13.31
C ALA A 45 -3.44 -4.89 13.36
N SER A 46 -3.87 -3.77 12.75
CA SER A 46 -5.29 -3.39 12.70
C SER A 46 -6.13 -4.40 11.94
N ILE A 47 -5.65 -4.89 10.79
CA ILE A 47 -6.36 -5.94 10.04
C ILE A 47 -6.45 -7.24 10.84
N MET A 48 -5.36 -7.66 11.47
CA MET A 48 -5.37 -8.87 12.30
C MET A 48 -6.26 -8.72 13.53
N PHE A 49 -6.31 -7.55 14.16
CA PHE A 49 -7.17 -7.30 15.31
C PHE A 49 -8.65 -7.28 14.93
N LEU A 50 -9.02 -6.53 13.89
CA LEU A 50 -10.42 -6.34 13.47
C LEU A 50 -11.02 -7.62 12.85
N PHE A 51 -10.23 -8.34 12.07
CA PHE A 51 -10.73 -9.48 11.29
C PHE A 51 -10.22 -10.83 11.81
N GLY A 52 -9.11 -10.88 12.56
CA GLY A 52 -8.54 -12.13 13.06
C GLY A 52 -9.38 -12.80 14.13
N TYR A 53 -9.98 -12.04 15.05
CA TYR A 53 -10.87 -12.61 16.06
C TYR A 53 -12.15 -13.19 15.46
N SER A 54 -12.79 -12.44 14.56
CA SER A 54 -13.97 -12.91 13.82
C SER A 54 -13.65 -14.12 12.94
N ALA A 55 -12.48 -14.11 12.29
CA ALA A 55 -11.98 -15.24 11.52
C ALA A 55 -11.81 -16.51 12.37
N LEU A 56 -11.27 -16.39 13.58
CA LEU A 56 -11.12 -17.52 14.50
C LEU A 56 -12.45 -18.04 15.04
N LYS A 57 -13.45 -17.15 15.18
CA LYS A 57 -14.77 -17.50 15.72
C LYS A 57 -15.67 -18.21 14.69
N ASP A 58 -15.55 -17.85 13.42
CA ASP A 58 -16.39 -18.37 12.33
C ASP A 58 -15.86 -19.68 11.71
N ASP A 59 -14.65 -20.12 12.08
CA ASP A 59 -14.05 -21.36 11.60
C ASP A 59 -14.37 -22.50 12.59
N SER A 60 -15.37 -23.33 12.29
CA SER A 60 -15.76 -24.49 13.10
C SER A 60 -14.74 -25.65 13.09
N GLY A 61 -13.52 -25.41 12.61
CA GLY A 61 -12.38 -26.33 12.52
C GLY A 61 -11.10 -25.78 13.18
N THR A 62 -9.93 -26.04 12.59
CA THR A 62 -8.62 -25.65 13.16
C THR A 62 -8.29 -24.15 13.10
N GLY A 63 -9.18 -23.28 12.59
CA GLY A 63 -8.96 -21.84 12.45
C GLY A 63 -8.02 -21.43 11.31
N HIS A 64 -7.51 -22.39 10.55
CA HIS A 64 -6.38 -22.19 9.65
C HIS A 64 -6.76 -21.45 8.36
N PHE A 65 -7.98 -21.67 7.84
CA PHE A 65 -8.43 -21.06 6.59
C PHE A 65 -8.80 -19.59 6.77
N ALA A 66 -9.44 -19.28 7.90
CA ALA A 66 -9.86 -17.92 8.23
C ALA A 66 -8.66 -17.02 8.60
N LEU A 67 -7.66 -17.55 9.33
CA LEU A 67 -6.39 -16.86 9.56
C LEU A 67 -5.62 -16.61 8.27
N LEU A 68 -5.55 -17.60 7.37
CA LEU A 68 -4.88 -17.44 6.08
C LEU A 68 -5.54 -16.32 5.24
N THR A 69 -6.86 -16.26 5.25
CA THR A 69 -7.62 -15.25 4.50
C THR A 69 -7.39 -13.85 5.07
N THR A 70 -7.36 -13.73 6.39
CA THR A 70 -7.07 -12.47 7.10
C THR A 70 -5.63 -12.00 6.88
N ALA A 71 -4.66 -12.93 6.94
CA ALA A 71 -3.26 -12.64 6.65
C ALA A 71 -3.08 -12.18 5.19
N ARG A 72 -3.77 -12.82 4.23
CA ARG A 72 -3.78 -12.39 2.82
C ARG A 72 -4.36 -10.99 2.65
N LEU A 73 -5.44 -10.65 3.37
CA LEU A 73 -6.00 -9.30 3.36
C LEU A 73 -5.03 -8.27 3.96
N GLY A 74 -4.36 -8.63 5.07
CA GLY A 74 -3.34 -7.80 5.70
C GLY A 74 -2.16 -7.54 4.76
N LEU A 75 -1.65 -8.59 4.12
CA LEU A 75 -0.57 -8.49 3.11
C LEU A 75 -1.00 -7.66 1.90
N PHE A 76 -2.25 -7.80 1.44
CA PHE A 76 -2.78 -6.98 0.36
C PHE A 76 -2.82 -5.49 0.73
N CYS A 77 -3.42 -5.14 1.87
CA CYS A 77 -3.49 -3.75 2.33
C CYS A 77 -2.09 -3.14 2.53
N LEU A 78 -1.18 -3.95 3.08
CA LEU A 78 0.22 -3.59 3.25
C LEU A 78 0.91 -3.34 1.91
N ALA A 79 0.68 -4.19 0.90
CA ALA A 79 1.24 -4.01 -0.43
C ALA A 79 0.77 -2.72 -1.09
N VAL A 80 -0.52 -2.40 -1.00
CA VAL A 80 -1.08 -1.13 -1.50
C VAL A 80 -0.43 0.06 -0.77
N TYR A 81 -0.34 0.00 0.55
CA TYR A 81 0.29 1.07 1.34
C TYR A 81 1.77 1.27 0.96
N LEU A 82 2.55 0.19 0.96
CA LEU A 82 3.98 0.22 0.67
C LEU A 82 4.28 0.64 -0.77
N SER A 83 3.38 0.41 -1.73
CA SER A 83 3.55 0.93 -3.09
C SER A 83 3.57 2.47 -3.12
N GLY A 84 2.75 3.12 -2.27
CA GLY A 84 2.77 4.58 -2.08
C GLY A 84 4.04 5.08 -1.40
N ILE A 85 4.59 4.32 -0.45
CA ILE A 85 5.87 4.63 0.21
C ILE A 85 7.03 4.46 -0.77
N ALA A 86 7.05 3.39 -1.55
CA ALA A 86 8.07 3.18 -2.58
C ALA A 86 8.06 4.32 -3.62
N LEU A 87 6.88 4.75 -4.05
CA LEU A 87 6.73 5.92 -4.92
C LEU A 87 7.27 7.20 -4.26
N ALA A 88 6.98 7.42 -2.98
CA ALA A 88 7.49 8.55 -2.23
C ALA A 88 9.02 8.55 -2.14
N VAL A 89 9.61 7.41 -1.79
CA VAL A 89 11.07 7.22 -1.71
C VAL A 89 11.73 7.45 -3.07
N TYR A 90 11.13 6.95 -4.15
CA TYR A 90 11.59 7.20 -5.51
C TYR A 90 11.59 8.69 -5.86
N LYS A 91 10.51 9.41 -5.56
CA LYS A 91 10.44 10.86 -5.77
C LYS A 91 11.46 11.63 -4.94
N ILE A 92 11.68 11.22 -3.69
CA ILE A 92 12.71 11.82 -2.81
C ILE A 92 14.10 11.58 -3.41
N LYS A 93 14.39 10.37 -3.89
CA LYS A 93 15.66 10.06 -4.58
C LYS A 93 15.89 10.95 -5.79
N MET A 94 14.85 11.24 -6.58
CA MET A 94 14.97 12.06 -7.79
C MET A 94 15.25 13.55 -7.53
N ARG A 95 14.96 14.05 -6.33
CA ARG A 95 15.10 15.47 -6.00
C ARG A 95 16.20 15.78 -4.97
N SER A 96 16.78 14.75 -4.37
CA SER A 96 17.71 14.92 -3.24
C SER A 96 19.13 14.63 -3.69
N ASP A 97 20.05 15.53 -3.34
CA ASP A 97 21.49 15.34 -3.55
C ASP A 97 22.08 14.45 -2.45
N PHE A 98 21.73 13.17 -2.50
CA PHE A 98 22.27 12.18 -1.56
C PHE A 98 23.74 11.90 -1.83
N SER A 99 24.48 11.61 -0.75
CA SER A 99 25.82 11.05 -0.88
C SER A 99 25.79 9.75 -1.69
N PRO A 100 26.87 9.36 -2.39
CA PRO A 100 26.89 8.16 -3.23
C PRO A 100 26.46 6.89 -2.50
N LEU A 101 26.87 6.73 -1.23
CA LEU A 101 26.46 5.61 -0.37
C LEU A 101 24.96 5.62 -0.06
N MET A 102 24.40 6.79 0.27
CA MET A 102 22.97 6.93 0.54
C MET A 102 22.15 6.68 -0.74
N ASN A 103 22.64 7.14 -1.89
CA ASN A 103 21.97 6.87 -3.17
C ASN A 103 21.92 5.37 -3.50
N LEU A 104 23.02 4.64 -3.26
CA LEU A 104 23.06 3.19 -3.40
C LEU A 104 22.10 2.50 -2.42
N TYR A 105 22.08 2.92 -1.17
CA TYR A 105 21.17 2.39 -0.15
C TYR A 105 19.69 2.55 -0.55
N VAL A 106 19.30 3.75 -1.00
CA VAL A 106 17.93 4.02 -1.44
C VAL A 106 17.59 3.22 -2.71
N ALA A 107 18.54 3.05 -3.63
CA ALA A 107 18.34 2.22 -4.83
C ALA A 107 18.10 0.75 -4.47
N LEU A 108 18.89 0.18 -3.56
CA LEU A 108 18.72 -1.19 -3.09
C LEU A 108 17.36 -1.39 -2.40
N ILE A 109 16.89 -0.43 -1.61
CA ILE A 109 15.55 -0.47 -1.02
C ILE A 109 14.46 -0.53 -2.10
N LEU A 110 14.56 0.31 -3.13
CA LEU A 110 13.58 0.31 -4.22
C LEU A 110 13.59 -1.01 -5.00
N ILE A 111 14.77 -1.58 -5.25
CA ILE A 111 14.91 -2.91 -5.86
C ILE A 111 14.25 -3.97 -4.97
N ALA A 112 14.49 -3.94 -3.66
CA ALA A 112 13.86 -4.85 -2.72
C ALA A 112 12.33 -4.74 -2.74
N PHE A 113 11.77 -3.53 -2.83
CA PHE A 113 10.33 -3.33 -3.03
C PHE A 113 9.83 -3.99 -4.32
N VAL A 114 10.52 -3.80 -5.45
CA VAL A 114 10.13 -4.40 -6.74
C VAL A 114 10.14 -5.92 -6.69
N ILE A 115 11.07 -6.53 -5.95
CA ILE A 115 11.16 -7.99 -5.82
C ILE A 115 10.10 -8.54 -4.86
N LEU A 116 9.88 -7.88 -3.72
CA LEU A 116 9.02 -8.39 -2.65
C LEU A 116 7.54 -8.15 -2.92
N LEU A 117 7.16 -7.03 -3.54
CA LEU A 117 5.77 -6.63 -3.72
C LEU A 117 4.97 -7.61 -4.60
N PRO A 118 5.51 -8.15 -5.72
CA PRO A 118 4.86 -9.21 -6.49
C PRO A 118 4.61 -10.47 -5.68
N THR A 119 5.53 -10.87 -4.80
CA THR A 119 5.34 -12.08 -3.96
C THR A 119 4.19 -11.93 -2.97
N ALA A 120 3.96 -10.72 -2.44
CA ALA A 120 2.82 -10.41 -1.59
C ALA A 120 1.50 -10.41 -2.40
N LEU A 121 1.51 -9.87 -3.61
CA LEU A 121 0.32 -9.83 -4.48
C LEU A 121 -0.09 -11.23 -4.99
N LEU A 122 0.87 -12.10 -5.30
CA LEU A 122 0.62 -13.48 -5.73
C LEU A 122 -0.05 -14.32 -4.63
N LYS A 123 0.12 -13.95 -3.36
CA LYS A 123 -0.56 -14.60 -2.24
C LYS A 123 -2.03 -14.18 -2.08
N ALA A 124 -2.48 -13.14 -2.79
CA ALA A 124 -3.85 -12.59 -2.70
C ALA A 124 -4.48 -12.29 -4.08
N PRO A 125 -4.50 -13.23 -5.04
CA PRO A 125 -4.85 -12.97 -6.44
C PRO A 125 -6.29 -12.45 -6.62
N VAL A 126 -7.25 -13.01 -5.88
CA VAL A 126 -8.65 -12.60 -5.95
C VAL A 126 -8.83 -11.16 -5.45
N MET A 127 -8.13 -10.77 -4.37
CA MET A 127 -8.20 -9.41 -3.84
C MET A 127 -7.60 -8.40 -4.81
N CYS A 128 -6.50 -8.77 -5.49
CA CYS A 128 -5.90 -7.96 -6.54
C CYS A 128 -6.87 -7.73 -7.71
N ALA A 129 -7.58 -8.77 -8.15
CA ALA A 129 -8.57 -8.65 -9.23
C ALA A 129 -9.74 -7.74 -8.83
N VAL A 130 -10.29 -7.93 -7.63
CA VAL A 130 -11.37 -7.08 -7.08
C VAL A 130 -10.91 -5.63 -6.95
N TYR A 131 -9.68 -5.40 -6.48
CA TYR A 131 -9.10 -4.07 -6.38
C TYR A 131 -8.96 -3.41 -7.75
N ALA A 132 -8.38 -4.10 -8.73
CA ALA A 132 -8.20 -3.57 -10.08
C ALA A 132 -9.53 -3.20 -10.73
N ALA A 133 -10.53 -4.08 -10.62
CA ALA A 133 -11.89 -3.79 -11.11
C ALA A 133 -12.50 -2.57 -10.41
N SER A 134 -12.36 -2.48 -9.09
CA SER A 134 -12.90 -1.36 -8.30
C SER A 134 -12.21 -0.04 -8.66
N VAL A 135 -10.89 -0.03 -8.76
CA VAL A 135 -10.11 1.14 -9.19
C VAL A 135 -10.52 1.57 -10.59
N PHE A 136 -10.73 0.63 -11.52
CA PHE A 136 -11.20 0.95 -12.87
C PHE A 136 -12.58 1.60 -12.87
N VAL A 137 -13.53 1.06 -12.09
CA VAL A 137 -14.87 1.63 -11.94
C VAL A 137 -14.79 3.04 -11.35
N PHE A 138 -14.05 3.23 -10.25
CA PHE A 138 -13.90 4.56 -9.65
C PHE A 138 -13.19 5.54 -10.58
N TYR A 139 -12.15 5.10 -11.29
CA TYR A 139 -11.46 5.91 -12.28
C TYR A 139 -12.40 6.43 -13.37
N LYS A 140 -13.23 5.54 -13.93
CA LYS A 140 -14.13 5.88 -15.04
C LYS A 140 -15.34 6.71 -14.60
N PHE A 141 -15.95 6.38 -13.46
CA PHE A 141 -17.26 6.91 -13.09
C PHE A 141 -17.24 7.92 -11.93
N VAL A 142 -16.23 7.89 -11.06
CA VAL A 142 -16.16 8.75 -9.87
C VAL A 142 -15.07 9.81 -9.99
N TRP A 143 -13.93 9.47 -10.59
CA TRP A 143 -12.75 10.35 -10.65
C TRP A 143 -12.60 11.07 -11.99
N GLY A 144 -13.53 10.88 -12.92
CA GLY A 144 -13.55 11.60 -14.20
C GLY A 144 -12.33 11.34 -15.09
N GLY A 145 -11.68 10.18 -14.97
CA GLY A 145 -10.49 9.85 -15.74
C GLY A 145 -9.18 10.44 -15.22
N GLU A 146 -9.17 11.07 -14.04
CA GLU A 146 -7.94 11.60 -13.43
C GLU A 146 -7.56 10.83 -12.17
N PHE A 147 -6.41 10.14 -12.21
CA PHE A 147 -5.88 9.42 -11.04
C PHE A 147 -4.82 10.23 -10.26
N VAL A 148 -3.91 10.91 -10.96
CA VAL A 148 -2.87 11.76 -10.35
C VAL A 148 -3.16 13.21 -10.68
N VAL A 149 -3.44 14.02 -9.66
CA VAL A 149 -3.60 15.46 -9.85
C VAL A 149 -2.21 16.06 -10.00
N LYS A 150 -1.82 16.42 -11.23
CA LYS A 150 -0.66 17.28 -11.46
C LYS A 150 -1.01 18.62 -10.84
N LYS A 151 -0.41 18.95 -9.69
CA LYS A 151 -0.39 20.36 -9.27
C LYS A 151 0.33 21.10 -10.39
N ALA A 152 -0.30 22.13 -10.95
CA ALA A 152 0.41 23.15 -11.71
C ALA A 152 1.61 23.58 -10.86
N ALA A 153 2.80 23.58 -11.45
CA ALA A 153 3.90 24.33 -10.90
C ALA A 153 3.42 25.78 -10.87
N ASN A 154 2.95 26.24 -9.72
CA ASN A 154 2.83 27.67 -9.51
C ASN A 154 4.25 28.12 -9.19
N ASP A 155 4.75 28.92 -10.13
CA ASP A 155 5.95 29.74 -10.05
C ASP A 155 6.05 30.51 -8.72
#